data_AF-A0A5E4L5W1-F1
#
_entry.id   AF-A0A5E4L5W1-F1
#
_cell.length_a   1.000
_cell.length_b   1.000
_cell.length_c   1.000
_cell.angle_alpha   90.00
_cell.angle_beta   90.00
_cell.angle_gamma   90.00
#
_symmetry.space_group_name_H-M   'P 1'
#
loop_
_entity.id
_entity.type
_entity.pdbx_description
1 polymer ?
#
loop_
_entity_poly.entity_id
_entity_poly.type
_entity_poly.pdbx_seq_one_letter_code
_entity_poly.pdbx_strand_id
1 'polypeptide(L)'
;MSKTILYIGMSLDGCIAGPNDDLSWLDEYQDVDYEYNDFFSTVGSLIQGRRTYDIEVQKGWVGVHPVPNFVLSKNTPKDIPKDYHFVSGDLKKVLEQAKEAAGEKNVWIEGGASVAQQFINKGLVDEIVLTIVPKILGSGIRLFDNIQEFHRFSLTDVKRFEKGLVQLTYEGDIAQQRIIMAYNLVIVPSEVVIETVIIHGDAGAVNGAIKTNQD
;
A
#
# COMPACT_ATOMS: atom_id res chain seq x y z
N MET A 1 4.00 -5.29 -17.82
CA MET A 1 4.61 -5.99 -16.68
C MET A 1 3.57 -6.02 -15.58
N SER A 2 3.29 -7.17 -14.98
CA SER A 2 2.27 -7.32 -13.92
C SER A 2 2.59 -6.40 -12.73
N LYS A 3 1.71 -5.44 -12.43
CA LYS A 3 1.84 -4.52 -11.29
C LYS A 3 1.29 -5.18 -10.02
N THR A 4 1.86 -4.82 -8.89
CA THR A 4 1.37 -5.11 -7.54
C THR A 4 0.61 -3.89 -7.03
N ILE A 5 -0.71 -3.97 -6.96
CA ILE A 5 -1.59 -2.81 -6.72
C ILE A 5 -2.28 -2.95 -5.37
N LEU A 6 -2.14 -1.95 -4.51
CA LEU A 6 -3.00 -1.78 -3.34
C LEU A 6 -4.20 -0.94 -3.76
N TYR A 7 -5.37 -1.57 -3.92
CA TYR A 7 -6.65 -0.89 -4.17
C TYR A 7 -7.49 -0.98 -2.90
N ILE A 8 -7.75 0.15 -2.24
CA ILE A 8 -8.42 0.15 -0.93
C ILE A 8 -9.16 1.46 -0.65
N GLY A 9 -10.29 1.36 0.05
CA GLY A 9 -11.01 2.52 0.59
C GLY A 9 -10.62 2.81 2.03
N MET A 10 -10.55 4.09 2.42
CA MET A 10 -10.34 4.50 3.81
C MET A 10 -11.12 5.76 4.17
N SER A 11 -11.35 5.96 5.46
CA SER A 11 -11.85 7.21 6.03
C SER A 11 -10.82 8.35 5.92
N LEU A 12 -11.25 9.59 6.14
CA LEU A 12 -10.36 10.77 6.15
C LEU A 12 -9.22 10.66 7.16
N ASP A 13 -9.46 9.98 8.28
CA ASP A 13 -8.47 9.72 9.34
C ASP A 13 -7.73 8.38 9.17
N GLY A 14 -7.85 7.75 7.99
CA GLY A 14 -7.01 6.63 7.57
C GLY A 14 -7.47 5.25 8.00
N CYS A 15 -8.70 5.09 8.47
CA CYS A 15 -9.26 3.80 8.87
C CYS A 15 -9.89 3.07 7.67
N ILE A 16 -9.58 1.78 7.52
CA ILE A 16 -10.20 0.89 6.51
C ILE A 16 -11.41 0.12 7.07
N ALA A 17 -11.51 0.06 8.39
CA ALA A 17 -12.63 -0.50 9.13
C ALA A 17 -12.73 0.20 10.48
N GLY A 18 -13.95 0.29 11.04
CA GLY A 18 -14.17 0.73 12.40
C GLY A 18 -13.71 -0.32 13.43
N PRO A 19 -13.97 -0.07 14.73
CA PRO A 19 -13.76 -1.06 15.77
C PRO A 19 -14.47 -2.38 15.46
N ASN A 20 -13.84 -3.51 15.82
CA ASN A 20 -14.41 -4.86 15.59
C ASN A 20 -14.74 -5.16 14.11
N ASP A 21 -13.92 -4.66 13.18
CA ASP A 21 -14.09 -4.90 11.74
C ASP A 21 -15.38 -4.29 11.16
N ASP A 22 -15.92 -3.24 11.80
CA ASP A 22 -17.13 -2.57 11.33
C ASP A 22 -16.94 -1.91 9.96
N LEU A 23 -17.80 -2.28 9.02
CA LEU A 23 -17.86 -1.74 7.65
C LEU A 23 -19.19 -1.02 7.37
N SER A 24 -20.11 -0.93 8.34
CA SER A 24 -21.44 -0.32 8.13
C SER A 24 -21.39 1.16 7.73
N TRP A 25 -20.30 1.84 8.08
CA TRP A 25 -20.04 3.21 7.65
C TRP A 25 -19.85 3.35 6.12
N LEU A 26 -19.65 2.23 5.40
CA LEU A 26 -19.56 2.19 3.94
C LEU A 26 -20.90 1.90 3.24
N ASP A 27 -21.95 1.52 3.97
CA ASP A 27 -23.20 0.99 3.39
C ASP A 27 -23.85 1.96 2.38
N GLU A 28 -23.80 3.26 2.67
CA GLU A 28 -24.39 4.28 1.79
C GLU A 28 -23.61 4.50 0.48
N TYR A 29 -22.44 3.88 0.30
CA TYR A 29 -21.61 4.00 -0.90
C TYR A 29 -21.62 2.72 -1.75
N GLN A 30 -22.42 1.71 -1.41
CA GLN A 30 -22.47 0.45 -2.18
C GLN A 30 -23.44 0.49 -3.37
N ASP A 31 -24.12 1.61 -3.59
CA ASP A 31 -25.15 1.77 -4.62
C ASP A 31 -24.60 2.14 -6.01
N VAL A 32 -23.33 2.54 -6.09
CA VAL A 32 -22.65 2.96 -7.31
C VAL A 32 -21.33 2.23 -7.46
N ASP A 33 -20.99 1.86 -8.70
CA ASP A 33 -19.67 1.36 -9.06
C ASP A 33 -18.70 2.53 -9.25
N TYR A 34 -17.76 2.71 -8.32
CA TYR A 34 -16.71 3.73 -8.41
C TYR A 34 -15.48 3.18 -9.15
N GLU A 35 -15.70 2.70 -10.37
CA GLU A 35 -14.71 2.05 -11.26
C GLU A 35 -14.08 0.76 -10.68
N TYR A 36 -14.75 0.13 -9.72
CA TYR A 36 -14.29 -1.13 -9.16
C TYR A 36 -14.24 -2.23 -10.21
N ASN A 37 -15.25 -2.32 -11.08
CA ASN A 37 -15.28 -3.33 -12.14
C ASN A 37 -14.17 -3.14 -13.17
N ASP A 38 -13.87 -1.89 -13.54
CA ASP A 38 -12.78 -1.57 -14.45
C ASP A 38 -11.44 -1.97 -13.84
N PHE A 39 -11.21 -1.63 -12.57
CA PHE A 39 -10.03 -2.09 -11.82
C PHE A 39 -9.94 -3.62 -11.79
N PHE A 40 -11.01 -4.28 -11.35
CA PHE A 40 -11.04 -5.74 -11.17
C PHE A 40 -10.81 -6.49 -12.48
N SER A 41 -11.24 -5.94 -13.63
CA SER A 41 -10.96 -6.53 -14.95
C SER A 41 -9.46 -6.70 -15.24
N THR A 42 -8.61 -5.85 -14.64
CA THR A 42 -7.15 -5.87 -14.77
C THR A 42 -6.47 -6.86 -13.82
N VAL A 43 -7.20 -7.41 -12.84
CA VAL A 43 -6.67 -8.28 -11.80
C VAL A 43 -6.63 -9.73 -12.29
N GLY A 44 -5.50 -10.41 -12.04
CA GLY A 44 -5.28 -11.82 -12.36
C GLY A 44 -5.13 -12.69 -11.12
N SER A 45 -4.73 -12.13 -9.99
CA SER A 45 -4.69 -12.81 -8.69
C SER A 45 -4.78 -11.78 -7.56
N LEU A 46 -5.07 -12.23 -6.35
CA LEU A 46 -5.11 -11.36 -5.19
C LEU A 46 -4.37 -11.97 -4.00
N ILE A 47 -3.88 -11.10 -3.12
CA ILE A 47 -3.22 -11.45 -1.86
C ILE A 47 -3.97 -10.78 -0.72
N GLN A 48 -4.37 -11.59 0.26
CA GLN A 48 -5.05 -11.11 1.46
C GLN A 48 -4.52 -11.75 2.74
N GLY A 49 -4.87 -11.14 3.88
CA GLY A 49 -4.53 -11.65 5.20
C GLY A 49 -5.62 -12.56 5.74
N ARG A 50 -5.25 -13.43 6.68
CA ARG A 50 -6.19 -14.34 7.34
C ARG A 50 -7.46 -13.66 7.89
N ARG A 51 -7.31 -12.47 8.49
CA ARG A 51 -8.45 -11.72 9.06
C ARG A 51 -9.45 -11.28 7.98
N THR A 52 -8.97 -10.82 6.82
CA THR A 52 -9.84 -10.46 5.69
C THR A 52 -10.61 -11.68 5.21
N TYR A 53 -9.92 -12.79 5.01
CA TYR A 53 -10.54 -14.05 4.60
C TYR A 53 -11.62 -14.51 5.59
N ASP A 54 -11.36 -14.43 6.90
CA ASP A 54 -12.34 -14.83 7.91
C ASP A 54 -13.60 -13.94 7.88
N ILE A 55 -13.45 -12.64 7.56
CA ILE A 55 -14.57 -11.72 7.33
C ILE A 55 -15.35 -12.10 6.07
N GLU A 56 -14.67 -12.44 4.97
CA GLU A 56 -15.32 -12.92 3.75
C GLU A 56 -16.15 -14.18 4.02
N VAL A 57 -15.60 -15.13 4.79
CA VAL A 57 -16.32 -16.33 5.22
C VAL A 57 -17.57 -15.95 6.01
N GLN A 58 -17.44 -15.07 7.00
CA GLN A 58 -18.56 -14.64 7.84
C GLN A 58 -19.67 -13.94 7.04
N LYS A 59 -19.28 -13.14 6.04
CA LYS A 59 -20.19 -12.36 5.19
C LYS A 59 -20.73 -13.14 3.99
N GLY A 60 -20.21 -14.34 3.73
CA GLY A 60 -20.58 -15.15 2.56
C GLY A 60 -20.01 -14.62 1.25
N TRP A 61 -18.88 -13.90 1.30
CA TRP A 61 -18.20 -13.30 0.15
C TRP A 61 -17.13 -14.20 -0.48
N VAL A 62 -16.89 -15.39 0.09
CA VAL A 62 -15.95 -16.36 -0.49
C VAL A 62 -16.37 -16.70 -1.92
N GLY A 63 -15.43 -16.49 -2.85
CA GLY A 63 -15.62 -16.75 -4.28
C GLY A 63 -16.26 -15.60 -5.07
N VAL A 64 -16.55 -14.44 -4.45
CA VAL A 64 -16.97 -13.23 -5.16
C VAL A 64 -15.91 -12.78 -6.17
N HIS A 65 -14.62 -12.98 -5.84
CA HIS A 65 -13.50 -12.72 -6.75
C HIS A 65 -13.06 -14.03 -7.43
N PRO A 66 -13.43 -14.29 -8.70
CA PRO A 66 -13.10 -15.52 -9.42
C PRO A 66 -11.67 -15.52 -9.98
N VAL A 67 -10.68 -15.21 -9.14
CA VAL A 67 -9.25 -15.23 -9.44
C VAL A 67 -8.49 -15.97 -8.33
N PRO A 68 -7.30 -16.55 -8.60
CA PRO A 68 -6.47 -17.16 -7.56
C PRO A 68 -6.24 -16.23 -6.36
N ASN A 69 -6.54 -16.74 -5.17
CA ASN A 69 -6.57 -15.98 -3.92
C ASN A 69 -5.54 -16.50 -2.94
N PHE A 70 -4.50 -15.71 -2.64
CA PHE A 70 -3.40 -16.09 -1.77
C PHE A 70 -3.62 -15.53 -0.35
N VAL A 71 -4.00 -16.41 0.57
CA VAL A 71 -4.28 -16.05 1.96
C VAL A 71 -3.04 -16.24 2.82
N LEU A 72 -2.46 -15.14 3.30
CA LEU A 72 -1.35 -15.14 4.24
C LEU A 72 -1.81 -15.67 5.60
N SER A 73 -1.41 -16.90 5.92
CA SER A 73 -1.76 -17.59 7.17
C SER A 73 -0.76 -18.68 7.50
N LYS A 74 -0.37 -18.77 8.79
CA LYS A 74 0.42 -19.91 9.28
C LYS A 74 -0.38 -21.21 9.40
N ASN A 75 -1.71 -21.10 9.46
CA ASN A 75 -2.61 -22.23 9.66
C ASN A 75 -3.52 -22.38 8.44
N THR A 76 -3.46 -23.55 7.80
CA THR A 76 -4.32 -23.90 6.66
C THR A 76 -5.59 -24.60 7.17
N PRO A 77 -6.80 -24.18 6.77
CA PRO A 77 -8.03 -24.87 7.13
C PRO A 77 -8.11 -26.24 6.44
N LYS A 78 -8.93 -27.15 6.97
CA LYS A 78 -9.12 -28.48 6.36
C LYS A 78 -9.81 -28.39 5.00
N ASP A 79 -10.85 -27.56 4.94
CA ASP A 79 -11.63 -27.33 3.74
C ASP A 79 -11.20 -25.99 3.15
N ILE A 80 -10.46 -26.06 2.04
CA ILE A 80 -9.98 -24.89 1.31
C ILE A 80 -10.95 -24.65 0.15
N PRO A 81 -11.55 -23.45 0.03
CA PRO A 81 -12.37 -23.11 -1.11
C PRO A 81 -11.58 -23.22 -2.42
N LYS A 82 -12.29 -23.51 -3.52
CA LYS A 82 -11.67 -23.54 -4.85
C LYS A 82 -10.96 -22.22 -5.14
N ASP A 83 -9.77 -22.30 -5.72
CA ASP A 83 -8.93 -21.15 -6.12
C ASP A 83 -8.35 -20.34 -4.92
N TYR A 84 -8.49 -20.82 -3.68
CA TYR A 84 -7.82 -20.27 -2.51
C TYR A 84 -6.54 -21.05 -2.17
N HIS A 85 -5.47 -20.32 -1.85
CA HIS A 85 -4.15 -20.84 -1.55
C HIS A 85 -3.67 -20.25 -0.22
N PHE A 86 -3.63 -21.07 0.83
CA PHE A 86 -3.10 -20.65 2.12
C PHE A 86 -1.57 -20.74 2.12
N VAL A 87 -0.92 -19.59 2.26
CA VAL A 87 0.52 -19.44 2.11
C VAL A 87 1.13 -18.73 3.32
N SER A 88 2.40 -19.02 3.60
CA SER A 88 3.17 -18.35 4.65
C SER A 88 4.65 -18.28 4.29
N GLY A 89 5.39 -17.42 5.00
CA GLY A 89 6.83 -17.26 4.80
C GLY A 89 7.19 -15.93 4.14
N ASP A 90 8.16 -15.94 3.24
CA ASP A 90 8.69 -14.75 2.60
C ASP A 90 7.69 -14.15 1.60
N LEU A 91 7.32 -12.88 1.82
CA LEU A 91 6.36 -12.16 1.00
C LEU A 91 6.83 -11.97 -0.44
N LYS A 92 8.14 -11.94 -0.71
CA LYS A 92 8.65 -11.90 -2.10
C LYS A 92 8.27 -13.16 -2.85
N LYS A 93 8.44 -14.33 -2.22
CA LYS A 93 8.07 -15.62 -2.81
C LYS A 93 6.57 -15.78 -2.97
N VAL A 94 5.79 -15.30 -2.00
CA VAL A 94 4.32 -15.27 -2.13
C VAL A 94 3.91 -14.39 -3.31
N LEU A 95 4.51 -13.22 -3.45
CA LEU A 95 4.24 -12.32 -4.59
C LEU A 95 4.65 -12.94 -5.93
N GLU A 96 5.77 -13.65 -6.00
CA GLU A 96 6.19 -14.39 -7.20
C GLU A 96 5.15 -15.43 -7.62
N GLN A 97 4.64 -16.24 -6.68
CA GLN A 97 3.56 -17.20 -6.94
C GLN A 97 2.28 -16.51 -7.39
N ALA A 98 1.91 -15.39 -6.76
CA ALA A 98 0.74 -14.62 -7.14
C ALA A 98 0.88 -14.02 -8.55
N LYS A 99 2.07 -13.53 -8.91
CA LYS A 99 2.37 -13.01 -10.26
C LYS A 99 2.34 -14.11 -11.31
N GLU A 100 2.88 -15.29 -11.00
CA GLU A 100 2.79 -16.46 -11.89
C GLU A 100 1.33 -16.85 -12.17
N ALA A 101 0.51 -16.92 -11.12
CA ALA A 101 -0.91 -17.21 -11.25
C ALA A 101 -1.71 -16.11 -11.98
N ALA A 102 -1.30 -14.84 -11.85
CA ALA A 102 -1.91 -13.72 -12.54
C ALA A 102 -1.59 -13.65 -14.05
N GLY A 103 -0.50 -14.28 -14.49
CA GLY A 103 -0.01 -14.18 -15.86
C GLY A 103 0.35 -12.75 -16.24
N GLU A 104 -0.27 -12.22 -17.29
CA GLU A 104 -0.02 -10.85 -17.77
C GLU A 104 -0.79 -9.77 -16.97
N LYS A 105 -1.74 -10.18 -16.13
CA LYS A 105 -2.60 -9.30 -15.34
C LYS A 105 -1.94 -8.87 -14.03
N ASN A 106 -2.55 -7.93 -13.33
CA ASN A 106 -2.05 -7.36 -12.08
C ASN A 106 -2.33 -8.26 -10.87
N VAL A 107 -1.53 -8.10 -9.81
CA VAL A 107 -1.77 -8.69 -8.49
C VAL A 107 -2.40 -7.63 -7.59
N TRP A 108 -3.56 -7.92 -7.04
CA TRP A 108 -4.24 -7.03 -6.09
C TRP A 108 -3.87 -7.38 -4.65
N ILE A 109 -3.34 -6.41 -3.90
CA ILE A 109 -3.27 -6.48 -2.45
C ILE A 109 -4.62 -6.03 -1.89
N GLU A 110 -5.52 -6.98 -1.69
CA GLU A 110 -6.85 -6.76 -1.10
C GLU A 110 -6.76 -6.33 0.38
N GLY A 111 -5.67 -6.71 1.03
CA GLY A 111 -5.34 -6.29 2.39
C GLY A 111 -5.67 -7.38 3.42
N GLY A 112 -6.07 -7.06 4.65
CA GLY A 112 -6.28 -5.73 5.20
C GLY A 112 -4.98 -4.99 5.55
N ALA A 113 -5.10 -4.03 6.46
CA ALA A 113 -4.04 -3.08 6.80
C ALA A 113 -2.69 -3.76 7.12
N SER A 114 -2.68 -4.88 7.84
CA SER A 114 -1.44 -5.60 8.16
C SER A 114 -0.71 -6.12 6.92
N VAL A 115 -1.43 -6.61 5.91
CA VAL A 115 -0.82 -7.09 4.67
C VAL A 115 -0.32 -5.90 3.85
N ALA A 116 -1.14 -4.86 3.69
CA ALA A 116 -0.74 -3.64 3.01
C ALA A 116 0.55 -3.05 3.61
N GLN A 117 0.62 -2.89 4.93
CA GLN A 117 1.80 -2.39 5.64
C GLN A 117 3.03 -3.25 5.41
N GLN A 118 2.90 -4.59 5.46
CA GLN A 118 4.03 -5.49 5.21
C GLN A 118 4.56 -5.42 3.77
N PHE A 119 3.69 -5.28 2.78
CA PHE A 119 4.09 -5.11 1.39
C PHE A 119 4.72 -3.74 1.13
N ILE A 120 4.17 -2.67 1.70
CA ILE A 120 4.73 -1.32 1.64
C ILE A 120 6.13 -1.32 2.25
N ASN A 121 6.29 -1.80 3.49
CA ASN A 121 7.58 -1.85 4.20
C ASN A 121 8.67 -2.63 3.44
N LYS A 122 8.29 -3.55 2.56
CA LYS A 122 9.24 -4.31 1.72
C LYS A 122 9.49 -3.68 0.35
N GLY A 123 8.87 -2.53 0.04
CA GLY A 123 8.94 -1.90 -1.27
C GLY A 123 8.34 -2.79 -2.38
N LEU A 124 7.28 -3.54 -2.06
CA LEU A 124 6.66 -4.50 -2.98
C LEU A 124 5.34 -3.99 -3.60
N VAL A 125 4.98 -2.73 -3.34
CA VAL A 125 3.78 -2.11 -3.92
C VAL A 125 4.21 -1.19 -5.06
N ASP A 126 3.73 -1.49 -6.27
CA ASP A 126 4.03 -0.72 -7.47
C ASP A 126 3.05 0.47 -7.61
N GLU A 127 1.80 0.30 -7.18
CA GLU A 127 0.74 1.30 -7.30
C GLU A 127 -0.20 1.26 -6.09
N ILE A 128 -0.67 2.43 -5.65
CA ILE A 128 -1.72 2.58 -4.64
C ILE A 128 -2.89 3.32 -5.29
N VAL A 129 -4.05 2.67 -5.33
CA VAL A 129 -5.33 3.29 -5.67
C VAL A 129 -6.12 3.43 -4.37
N LEU A 130 -6.24 4.66 -3.89
CA LEU A 130 -6.78 4.98 -2.57
C LEU A 130 -8.06 5.78 -2.70
N THR A 131 -9.19 5.19 -2.31
CA THR A 131 -10.47 5.90 -2.25
C THR A 131 -10.68 6.48 -0.86
N ILE A 132 -10.65 7.80 -0.75
CA ILE A 132 -10.93 8.54 0.48
C ILE A 132 -12.43 8.81 0.59
N VAL A 133 -13.03 8.28 1.65
CA VAL A 133 -14.42 8.50 2.02
C VAL A 133 -14.50 9.66 3.00
N PRO A 134 -15.41 10.64 2.83
CA PRO A 134 -15.45 11.88 3.63
C PRO A 134 -16.04 11.67 5.04
N LYS A 135 -15.50 10.72 5.80
CA LYS A 135 -15.88 10.38 7.18
C LYS A 135 -14.64 10.33 8.06
N ILE A 136 -14.78 10.71 9.32
CA ILE A 136 -13.76 10.52 10.37
C ILE A 136 -14.32 9.48 11.34
N LEU A 137 -13.64 8.35 11.51
CA LEU A 137 -14.10 7.29 12.40
C LEU A 137 -13.60 7.46 13.84
N GLY A 138 -12.49 8.17 14.02
CA GLY A 138 -11.82 8.42 15.30
C GLY A 138 -11.08 7.20 15.87
N SER A 139 -11.53 5.99 15.56
CA SER A 139 -10.93 4.71 15.95
C SER A 139 -11.21 3.64 14.92
N GLY A 140 -10.40 2.58 14.91
CA GLY A 140 -10.55 1.47 13.98
C GLY A 140 -9.21 0.90 13.52
N ILE A 141 -9.24 0.21 12.39
CA ILE A 141 -8.07 -0.38 11.76
C ILE A 141 -7.48 0.62 10.77
N ARG A 142 -6.33 1.21 11.10
CA ARG A 142 -5.67 2.19 10.24
C ARG A 142 -4.76 1.57 9.20
N LEU A 143 -4.80 2.11 7.99
CA LEU A 143 -4.04 1.61 6.86
C LEU A 143 -2.53 1.74 7.04
N PHE A 144 -2.05 2.85 7.61
CA PHE A 144 -0.62 3.23 7.62
C PHE A 144 0.03 3.27 9.01
N ASP A 145 -0.51 2.58 10.02
CA ASP A 145 -0.01 2.69 11.41
C ASP A 145 1.40 2.10 11.63
N ASN A 146 1.78 1.02 10.93
CA ASN A 146 3.06 0.33 11.15
C ASN A 146 3.99 0.42 9.94
N ILE A 147 4.12 1.62 9.36
CA ILE A 147 5.12 1.89 8.32
C ILE A 147 6.47 2.17 8.98
N GLN A 148 7.48 1.38 8.63
CA GLN A 148 8.78 1.34 9.29
C GLN A 148 9.79 2.29 8.66
N GLU A 149 9.66 2.54 7.37
CA GLU A 149 10.60 3.35 6.58
C GLU A 149 9.85 4.37 5.73
N PHE A 150 10.58 5.36 5.23
CA PHE A 150 10.02 6.32 4.28
C PHE A 150 9.83 5.66 2.92
N HIS A 151 8.60 5.73 2.38
CA HIS A 151 8.28 5.30 1.03
C HIS A 151 7.77 6.47 0.21
N ARG A 152 8.37 6.65 -0.97
CA ARG A 152 7.98 7.71 -1.90
C ARG A 152 7.03 7.16 -2.97
N PHE A 153 5.93 7.87 -3.16
CA PHE A 153 5.01 7.67 -4.26
C PHE A 153 4.74 9.00 -4.96
N SER A 154 4.43 8.95 -6.24
CA SER A 154 4.04 10.11 -7.04
C SER A 154 2.57 10.01 -7.41
N LEU A 155 1.82 11.09 -7.17
CA LEU A 155 0.41 11.16 -7.58
C LEU A 155 0.35 11.19 -9.12
N THR A 156 -0.39 10.26 -9.70
CA THR A 156 -0.54 10.13 -11.16
C THR A 156 -1.96 10.40 -11.64
N ASP A 157 -2.96 10.20 -10.78
CA ASP A 157 -4.36 10.49 -11.13
C ASP A 157 -5.20 10.89 -9.91
N VAL A 158 -6.25 11.69 -10.16
CA VAL A 158 -7.22 12.13 -9.17
C VAL A 158 -8.61 12.09 -9.77
N LYS A 159 -9.50 11.29 -9.17
CA LYS A 159 -10.91 11.23 -9.54
C LYS A 159 -11.79 11.67 -8.39
N ARG A 160 -12.84 12.42 -8.73
CA ARG A 160 -13.88 12.83 -7.79
C ARG A 160 -15.16 12.13 -8.18
N PHE A 161 -15.80 11.53 -7.19
CA PHE A 161 -17.07 10.86 -7.36
C PHE A 161 -18.16 11.58 -6.57
N GLU A 162 -19.40 11.11 -6.74
CA GLU A 162 -20.52 11.56 -5.94
C GLU A 162 -20.32 11.28 -4.45
N LYS A 163 -21.16 11.87 -3.61
CA LYS A 163 -21.13 11.73 -2.14
C LYS A 163 -19.78 12.11 -1.50
N GLY A 164 -18.94 12.85 -2.23
CA GLY A 164 -17.68 13.43 -1.75
C GLY A 164 -16.48 12.48 -1.76
N LEU A 165 -16.57 11.34 -2.45
CA LEU A 165 -15.45 10.42 -2.57
C LEU A 165 -14.36 11.00 -3.47
N VAL A 166 -13.10 10.80 -3.06
CA VAL A 166 -11.93 11.13 -3.88
C VAL A 166 -11.06 9.90 -4.01
N GLN A 167 -10.82 9.45 -5.24
CA GLN A 167 -9.88 8.39 -5.51
C GLN A 167 -8.57 8.99 -6.02
N LEU A 168 -7.47 8.54 -5.43
CA LEU A 168 -6.12 9.00 -5.71
C LEU A 168 -5.29 7.80 -6.17
N THR A 169 -4.67 7.93 -7.34
CA THR A 169 -3.75 6.91 -7.86
C THR A 169 -2.33 7.40 -7.72
N TYR A 170 -1.50 6.56 -7.12
CA TYR A 170 -0.11 6.83 -6.84
C TYR A 170 0.78 5.72 -7.40
N GLU A 171 1.86 6.08 -8.09
CA GLU A 171 2.88 5.12 -8.53
C GLU A 171 4.12 5.18 -7.61
N GLY A 172 4.65 4.01 -7.27
CA GLY A 172 5.86 3.89 -6.44
C GLY A 172 7.12 4.34 -7.20
N ASP A 173 7.95 5.17 -6.57
CA ASP A 173 9.24 5.59 -7.15
C ASP A 173 10.30 4.48 -6.95
N ILE A 174 10.25 3.44 -7.79
CA ILE A 174 11.12 2.26 -7.72
C ILE A 174 12.61 2.65 -7.85
N ALA A 175 12.93 3.73 -8.58
CA ALA A 175 14.29 4.17 -8.80
C ALA A 175 14.91 4.78 -7.53
N GLN A 176 14.16 5.57 -6.76
CA GLN A 176 14.66 6.15 -5.52
C GLN A 176 14.61 5.21 -4.32
N GLN A 177 13.67 4.25 -4.28
CA GLN A 177 13.64 3.23 -3.22
C GLN A 177 14.93 2.39 -3.19
N ARG A 178 15.54 2.12 -4.36
CA ARG A 178 16.85 1.46 -4.46
C ARG A 178 18.02 2.34 -4.02
N ILE A 179 17.90 3.66 -4.20
CA ILE A 179 18.91 4.63 -3.76
C ILE A 179 18.89 4.76 -2.23
N ILE A 180 17.71 4.86 -1.60
CA ILE A 180 17.58 4.95 -0.14
C ILE A 180 18.12 3.68 0.57
N MET A 181 17.82 2.50 0.03
CA MET A 181 18.40 1.23 0.50
C MET A 181 19.93 1.21 0.42
N ALA A 182 20.51 1.78 -0.64
CA ALA A 182 21.97 1.90 -0.76
C ALA A 182 22.55 2.88 0.28
N TYR A 183 21.89 3.99 0.58
CA TYR A 183 22.33 4.93 1.61
C TYR A 183 22.27 4.31 3.02
N ASN A 184 21.22 3.56 3.37
CA ASN A 184 21.16 2.85 4.66
C ASN A 184 22.26 1.79 4.82
N LEU A 185 22.70 1.16 3.72
CA LEU A 185 23.83 0.22 3.73
C LEU A 185 25.19 0.91 3.93
N VAL A 186 25.28 2.21 3.58
CA VAL A 186 26.50 3.02 3.69
C VAL A 186 26.61 3.74 5.04
N ILE A 187 25.54 3.81 5.84
CA ILE A 187 25.61 4.28 7.23
C ILE A 187 26.18 3.14 8.11
N VAL A 188 27.50 2.98 8.04
CA VAL A 188 28.31 2.23 9.00
C VAL A 188 28.55 3.16 10.20
N PRO A 189 28.39 2.73 11.47
CA PRO A 189 28.54 3.63 12.60
C PRO A 189 30.03 3.86 12.88
N SER A 190 30.57 4.92 12.30
CA SER A 190 31.75 5.60 12.85
C SER A 190 31.70 7.07 12.44
N GLU A 191 31.47 7.90 13.46
CA GLU A 191 31.58 9.36 13.43
C GLU A 191 30.52 10.09 12.59
N VAL A 192 29.44 10.46 13.28
CA VAL A 192 28.48 11.46 12.81
C VAL A 192 29.20 12.81 12.75
N VAL A 193 29.65 13.21 11.57
CA VAL A 193 29.86 14.63 11.24
C VAL A 193 28.56 15.11 10.58
N ILE A 194 27.76 15.87 11.32
CA ILE A 194 26.60 16.56 10.74
C ILE A 194 27.13 17.77 9.96
N GLU A 195 27.46 17.59 8.68
CA GLU A 195 27.46 18.74 7.77
C GLU A 195 26.01 19.05 7.40
N THR A 196 25.54 20.21 7.85
CA THR A 196 24.25 20.75 7.45
C THR A 196 24.32 21.12 5.98
N VAL A 197 23.76 20.29 5.09
CA VAL A 197 23.54 20.68 3.70
C VAL A 197 22.38 21.69 3.68
N ILE A 198 22.72 22.98 3.76
CA ILE A 198 21.76 24.04 3.46
C ILE A 198 21.63 24.11 1.94
N ILE A 199 20.51 23.62 1.42
CA ILE A 199 20.15 23.81 0.02
C ILE A 199 19.80 25.30 -0.17
N HIS A 200 20.77 26.10 -0.63
CA HIS A 200 20.47 27.41 -1.19
C HIS A 200 20.17 27.24 -2.68
N GLY A 201 18.91 27.47 -3.04
CA GLY A 201 18.53 27.71 -4.42
C GLY A 201 19.22 28.98 -4.94
N ASP A 202 19.73 28.89 -6.17
CA ASP A 202 20.40 29.97 -6.89
C ASP A 202 19.63 31.29 -6.86
N ALA A 203 20.29 32.35 -6.38
CA ALA A 203 20.07 33.71 -6.83
C ALA A 203 21.30 34.59 -6.54
N GLY A 204 22.10 34.83 -7.58
CA GLY A 204 22.89 36.06 -7.72
C GLY A 204 24.27 36.07 -7.04
N ALA A 205 25.29 36.13 -7.88
CA ALA A 205 26.67 36.38 -7.50
C ALA A 205 26.85 37.63 -6.62
N VAL A 206 27.56 37.49 -5.49
CA VAL A 206 28.37 38.57 -4.92
C VAL A 206 29.63 37.96 -4.29
N ASN A 207 30.80 38.26 -4.88
CA ASN A 207 32.11 37.99 -4.31
C ASN A 207 32.29 38.80 -3.01
N GLY A 208 32.67 38.12 -1.92
CA GLY A 208 33.05 38.76 -0.67
C GLY A 208 33.94 37.84 0.15
N ALA A 209 35.26 38.01 0.02
CA ALA A 209 36.25 37.33 0.84
C ALA A 209 36.12 37.80 2.31
N ILE A 210 36.02 36.86 3.25
CA ILE A 210 36.19 37.15 4.69
C ILE A 210 37.46 36.44 5.15
N LYS A 211 38.45 37.25 5.52
CA LYS A 211 39.68 36.84 6.20
C LYS A 211 39.34 36.32 7.59
N THR A 212 39.88 35.16 7.94
CA THR A 212 39.96 34.66 9.32
C THR A 212 41.06 35.44 10.05
N ASN A 213 40.69 36.16 11.10
CA ASN A 213 41.64 36.55 12.15
C ASN A 213 41.51 35.51 13.27
N GLN A 214 42.58 34.75 13.49
CA GLN A 214 42.88 34.12 14.77
C GLN A 214 43.85 35.07 15.48
N ASP A 215 43.44 35.54 16.66
CA ASP A 215 44.20 35.49 17.91
C ASP A 215 43.19 35.56 19.07
#